data_AF-A0A5M3YNE1-F1
#
_entry.id   AF-A0A5M3YNE1-F1
#
_cell.length_a   1.000
_cell.length_b   1.000
_cell.length_c   1.000
_cell.angle_alpha   90.00
_cell.angle_beta   90.00
_cell.angle_gamma   90.00
#
_symmetry.space_group_name_H-M   'P 1'
#
loop_
_entity.id
_entity.type
_entity.pdbx_description
1 polymer ?
#
loop_
_entity_poly.entity_id
_entity_poly.type
_entity_poly.pdbx_seq_one_letter_code
_entity_poly.pdbx_strand_id
1 'polypeptide(L)'
;MKSTLAVIASLLVATSSVVFASPAAPYCGTCNPLSGQNSCDITTSCINTGSRFHCACRAGYKASKDNTNVNKQFRLNVPGYQFLVFTPENTVCDTLCDNPYGASPQLCAEVPIQKYCPV
;
A
#
# COMPACT_ATOMS: atom_id res chain seq x y z
N MET A 1 -12.57 -44.03 58.98
CA MET A 1 -11.51 -43.69 58.01
C MET A 1 -12.19 -43.38 56.67
N LYS A 2 -12.25 -42.11 56.25
CA LYS A 2 -12.66 -41.68 54.90
C LYS A 2 -12.17 -40.24 54.75
N SER A 3 -10.93 -40.09 54.27
CA SER A 3 -10.34 -38.79 53.95
C SER A 3 -10.75 -38.41 52.54
N THR A 4 -11.54 -37.35 52.42
CA THR A 4 -11.89 -36.69 51.17
C THR A 4 -10.71 -35.80 50.75
N LEU A 5 -9.96 -36.22 49.71
CA LEU A 5 -8.99 -35.35 49.05
C LEU A 5 -9.74 -34.40 48.10
N ALA A 6 -9.63 -33.09 48.34
CA ALA A 6 -10.07 -32.05 47.43
C ALA A 6 -9.02 -31.87 46.32
N VAL A 7 -9.43 -32.07 45.06
CA VAL A 7 -8.59 -31.81 43.89
C VAL A 7 -8.76 -30.33 43.51
N ILE A 8 -7.74 -29.52 43.80
CA ILE A 8 -7.66 -28.13 43.33
C ILE A 8 -7.06 -28.16 41.92
N ALA A 9 -7.89 -27.98 40.90
CA ALA A 9 -7.45 -27.85 39.51
C ALA A 9 -6.97 -26.42 39.25
N SER A 10 -5.66 -26.22 39.22
CA SER A 10 -5.03 -24.94 38.87
C SER A 10 -5.14 -24.68 37.37
N LEU A 11 -5.99 -23.74 36.97
CA LEU A 11 -6.19 -23.30 35.59
C LEU A 11 -5.09 -22.30 35.19
N LEU A 12 -4.04 -22.77 34.51
CA LEU A 12 -2.99 -21.94 33.93
C LEU A 12 -3.50 -21.30 32.63
N VAL A 13 -3.95 -20.05 32.70
CA VAL A 13 -4.32 -19.25 31.50
C VAL A 13 -3.04 -18.73 30.86
N ALA A 14 -2.60 -19.37 29.77
CA ALA A 14 -1.50 -18.88 28.95
C ALA A 14 -1.93 -17.62 28.19
N THR A 15 -1.40 -16.46 28.60
CA THR A 15 -1.61 -15.20 27.87
C THR A 15 -0.66 -15.15 26.66
N SER A 16 -1.17 -15.51 25.48
CA SER A 16 -0.44 -15.33 24.23
C SER A 16 -0.50 -13.86 23.81
N SER A 17 0.63 -13.16 23.90
CA SER A 17 0.77 -11.78 23.38
C SER A 17 0.79 -11.81 21.85
N VAL A 18 -0.26 -11.31 21.21
CA VAL A 18 -0.25 -11.05 19.76
C VAL A 18 0.57 -9.80 19.47
N VAL A 19 1.72 -9.96 18.83
CA VAL A 19 2.53 -8.84 18.33
C VAL A 19 1.92 -8.39 17.00
N PHE A 20 1.27 -7.23 16.97
CA PHE A 20 0.81 -6.62 15.73
C PHE A 20 2.04 -6.07 14.98
N ALA A 21 2.43 -6.71 13.88
CA ALA A 21 3.41 -6.15 12.97
C ALA A 21 2.83 -4.87 12.34
N SER A 22 3.53 -3.74 12.48
CA SER A 22 3.16 -2.51 11.78
C SER A 22 3.20 -2.73 10.28
N PRO A 23 2.20 -2.27 9.51
CA PRO A 23 2.26 -2.29 8.05
C PRO A 23 3.54 -1.63 7.58
N ALA A 24 4.27 -2.29 6.68
CA ALA A 24 5.47 -1.70 6.08
C ALA A 24 5.09 -0.38 5.39
N ALA A 25 5.87 0.67 5.67
CA ALA A 25 5.66 1.96 5.02
C ALA A 25 6.08 1.88 3.54
N PRO A 26 5.38 2.56 2.62
CA PRO A 26 5.74 2.56 1.21
C PRO A 26 7.06 3.29 0.95
N TYR A 27 7.84 2.77 0.01
CA TYR A 27 8.89 3.55 -0.63
C TYR A 27 8.23 4.41 -1.71
N CYS A 28 8.04 5.69 -1.43
CA CYS A 28 7.23 6.53 -2.31
C CYS A 28 7.99 7.16 -3.49
N GLY A 29 9.30 7.33 -3.36
CA GLY A 29 10.10 8.11 -4.31
C GLY A 29 9.65 9.58 -4.44
N THR A 30 10.40 10.36 -5.20
CA THR A 30 9.96 11.68 -5.68
C THR A 30 10.48 11.91 -7.08
N CYS A 31 9.59 12.20 -8.02
CA CYS A 31 10.00 12.52 -9.39
C CYS A 31 10.27 14.03 -9.56
N ASN A 32 11.19 14.38 -10.44
CA ASN A 32 11.45 15.79 -10.79
C ASN A 32 10.60 16.19 -12.01
N PRO A 33 9.75 17.22 -11.93
CA PRO A 33 8.90 17.60 -13.07
C PRO A 33 9.66 18.17 -14.27
N LEU A 34 10.97 18.45 -14.15
CA LEU A 34 11.80 18.92 -15.27
C LEU A 34 12.01 17.81 -16.31
N SER A 35 11.86 18.19 -17.59
CA SER A 35 12.06 17.28 -18.71
C SER A 35 13.46 16.63 -18.68
N GLY A 36 13.50 15.32 -18.89
CA GLY A 36 14.73 14.53 -18.83
C GLY A 36 15.24 14.20 -17.42
N GLN A 37 14.57 14.66 -16.36
CA GLN A 37 14.99 14.43 -14.97
C GLN A 37 13.94 13.69 -14.12
N ASN A 38 12.75 13.40 -14.66
CA ASN A 38 11.66 12.85 -13.87
C ASN A 38 11.94 11.44 -13.32
N SER A 39 12.81 10.67 -13.98
CA SER A 39 13.12 9.27 -13.64
C SER A 39 11.89 8.37 -13.50
N CYS A 40 10.76 8.76 -14.07
CA CYS A 40 9.59 7.91 -14.14
C CYS A 40 9.73 6.96 -15.33
N ASP A 41 9.20 5.74 -15.19
CA ASP A 41 9.11 4.82 -16.31
C ASP A 41 8.13 5.38 -17.38
N ILE A 42 8.32 5.04 -18.65
CA ILE A 42 7.48 5.50 -19.77
C ILE A 42 5.99 5.16 -19.58
N THR A 43 5.69 4.15 -18.78
CA THR A 43 4.34 3.70 -18.48
C THR A 43 3.64 4.54 -17.39
N THR A 44 4.38 5.47 -16.79
CA THR A 44 3.94 6.34 -15.70
C THR A 44 4.08 7.81 -16.08
N SER A 45 3.56 8.71 -15.25
CA SER A 45 3.69 10.16 -15.43
C SER A 45 4.02 10.82 -14.10
N CYS A 46 4.95 11.79 -14.11
CA CYS A 46 5.28 12.56 -12.93
C CYS A 46 4.18 13.60 -12.66
N ILE A 47 3.47 13.49 -11.53
CA ILE A 47 2.36 14.38 -11.18
C ILE A 47 2.54 15.01 -9.81
N ASN A 48 2.01 16.21 -9.65
CA ASN A 48 1.97 16.92 -8.37
C ASN A 48 0.78 16.42 -7.52
N THR A 49 1.05 15.90 -6.34
CA THR A 49 0.02 15.45 -5.37
C THR A 49 -0.35 16.54 -4.35
N GLY A 50 0.07 17.79 -4.59
CA GLY A 50 -0.09 18.95 -3.72
C GLY A 50 1.11 19.14 -2.79
N SER A 51 1.60 18.06 -2.19
CA SER A 51 2.76 18.11 -1.28
C SER A 51 4.09 17.79 -1.97
N ARG A 52 4.08 16.88 -2.95
CA ARG A 52 5.26 16.34 -3.63
C ARG A 52 4.92 15.88 -5.04
N PHE A 53 5.92 15.47 -5.78
CA PHE A 53 5.76 14.87 -7.09
C PHE A 53 5.97 13.35 -7.02
N HIS A 54 5.09 12.58 -7.64
CA HIS A 54 5.19 11.12 -7.69
C HIS A 54 4.97 10.60 -9.10
N CYS A 55 5.62 9.48 -9.43
CA CYS A 55 5.28 8.73 -10.64
C CYS A 55 3.93 8.04 -10.43
N ALA A 56 2.96 8.38 -11.26
CA ALA A 56 1.63 7.80 -11.25
C ALA A 56 1.42 6.91 -12.48
N CYS A 57 0.86 5.74 -12.26
CA CYS A 57 0.39 4.86 -13.31
C CYS A 57 -0.72 5.49 -14.13
N ARG A 58 -0.87 5.05 -15.38
CA ARG A 58 -2.09 5.33 -16.16
C ARG A 58 -3.30 4.78 -15.39
N ALA A 59 -4.44 5.47 -15.51
CA ALA A 59 -5.69 5.00 -14.91
C ALA A 59 -6.00 3.56 -15.34
N GLY A 60 -6.27 2.68 -14.36
CA GLY A 60 -6.59 1.27 -14.59
C GLY A 60 -5.39 0.33 -14.57
N TYR A 61 -4.19 0.86 -14.31
CA TYR A 61 -2.94 0.10 -14.23
C TYR A 61 -2.28 0.19 -12.85
N LYS A 62 -1.54 -0.87 -12.51
CA LYS A 62 -0.75 -1.08 -11.30
C LYS A 62 0.62 -1.71 -11.66
N ALA A 63 1.57 -1.64 -10.74
CA ALA A 63 2.96 -2.08 -10.99
C ALA A 63 3.24 -3.53 -10.61
N SER A 64 2.36 -4.14 -9.83
CA SER A 64 2.53 -5.49 -9.31
C SER A 64 1.18 -6.21 -9.17
N LYS A 65 1.20 -7.53 -9.44
CA LYS A 65 0.08 -8.43 -9.11
C LYS A 65 -0.09 -8.61 -7.60
N ASP A 66 1.00 -8.48 -6.84
CA ASP A 66 0.92 -8.39 -5.39
C ASP A 66 0.46 -6.98 -5.00
N ASN A 67 -0.84 -6.87 -4.72
CA ASN A 67 -1.53 -5.63 -4.34
C ASN A 67 -0.94 -4.97 -3.10
N THR A 68 -0.23 -5.71 -2.25
CA THR A 68 0.32 -5.24 -0.97
C THR A 68 1.81 -4.90 -1.03
N ASN A 69 2.45 -5.03 -2.20
CA ASN A 69 3.86 -4.71 -2.36
C ASN A 69 4.11 -3.20 -2.38
N VAL A 70 4.23 -2.63 -1.19
CA VAL A 70 4.45 -1.19 -0.95
C VAL A 70 5.80 -0.65 -1.46
N ASN A 71 6.73 -1.53 -1.85
CA ASN A 71 8.00 -1.14 -2.47
C ASN A 71 7.87 -0.95 -3.98
N LYS A 72 6.75 -1.35 -4.58
CA LYS A 72 6.46 -1.19 -6.02
C LYS A 72 5.28 -0.29 -6.28
N GLN A 73 4.27 -0.33 -5.40
CA GLN A 73 3.03 0.38 -5.63
C GLN A 73 2.33 0.78 -4.34
N PHE A 74 1.62 1.90 -4.41
CA PHE A 74 0.76 2.37 -3.33
C PHE A 74 -0.30 3.31 -3.88
N ARG A 75 -1.36 3.55 -3.12
CA ARG A 75 -2.32 4.64 -3.38
C ARG A 75 -2.24 5.68 -2.28
N LEU A 76 -2.56 6.92 -2.61
CA LEU A 76 -2.65 8.01 -1.64
C LEU A 76 -4.07 8.57 -1.61
N ASN A 77 -4.50 9.07 -0.44
CA ASN A 77 -5.78 9.73 -0.30
C ASN A 77 -5.71 11.20 -0.76
N VAL A 78 -5.38 11.42 -2.03
CA VAL A 78 -5.29 12.76 -2.64
C VAL A 78 -6.60 13.07 -3.36
N PRO A 79 -7.31 14.17 -3.02
CA PRO A 79 -8.56 14.53 -3.69
C PRO A 79 -8.44 14.62 -5.21
N GLY A 80 -9.26 13.85 -5.92
CA GLY A 80 -9.25 13.81 -7.39
C GLY A 80 -8.20 12.87 -8.00
N TYR A 81 -7.33 12.27 -7.19
CA TYR A 81 -6.32 11.30 -7.63
C TYR A 81 -6.35 9.98 -6.86
N GLN A 82 -7.37 9.74 -6.02
CA GLN A 82 -7.47 8.51 -5.22
C GLN A 82 -7.52 7.24 -6.07
N PHE A 83 -7.86 7.35 -7.35
CA PHE A 83 -7.93 6.25 -8.30
C PHE A 83 -6.58 5.90 -8.95
N LEU A 84 -5.57 6.77 -8.79
CA LEU A 84 -4.24 6.54 -9.34
C LEU A 84 -3.41 5.68 -8.41
N VAL A 85 -2.71 4.71 -9.00
CA VAL A 85 -1.62 3.97 -8.34
C VAL A 85 -0.34 4.75 -8.55
N PHE A 86 0.44 4.91 -7.50
CA PHE A 86 1.74 5.55 -7.50
C PHE A 86 2.85 4.52 -7.35
N THR A 87 4.02 4.82 -7.90
CA THR A 87 5.18 3.95 -7.88
C THR A 87 6.43 4.76 -7.55
N PRO A 88 7.50 4.08 -7.09
CA PRO A 88 8.84 4.65 -7.15
C PRO A 88 9.27 4.99 -8.58
N GLU A 89 10.35 5.75 -8.68
CA GLU A 89 11.07 6.01 -9.92
C GLU A 89 11.45 4.70 -10.63
N ASN A 90 11.54 4.74 -11.96
CA ASN A 90 11.96 3.61 -12.82
C ASN A 90 11.14 2.32 -12.64
N THR A 91 9.91 2.42 -12.13
CA THR A 91 9.03 1.26 -11.91
C THR A 91 8.00 1.16 -13.03
N VAL A 92 8.05 0.05 -13.77
CA VAL A 92 7.06 -0.26 -14.82
C VAL A 92 5.67 -0.45 -14.22
N CYS A 93 4.67 0.19 -14.82
CA CYS A 93 3.27 0.14 -14.40
C CYS A 93 2.31 -0.26 -15.54
N ASP A 94 2.44 -1.50 -16.00
CA ASP A 94 1.66 -2.07 -17.12
C ASP A 94 0.77 -3.26 -16.72
N THR A 95 0.58 -3.52 -15.43
CA THR A 95 -0.36 -4.57 -14.99
C THR A 95 -1.76 -3.97 -14.89
N LEU A 96 -2.77 -4.58 -15.50
CA LEU A 96 -4.16 -4.13 -15.31
C LEU A 96 -4.60 -4.33 -13.85
N CYS A 97 -5.37 -3.38 -13.36
CA CYS A 97 -6.11 -3.53 -12.10
C CYS A 97 -7.25 -4.54 -12.26
N ASP A 98 -7.78 -5.02 -11.14
CA ASP A 98 -8.84 -6.03 -11.10
C ASP A 98 -10.15 -5.45 -11.64
N ASN A 99 -10.36 -4.13 -11.44
CA ASN A 99 -11.42 -3.34 -12.07
C ASN A 99 -10.81 -2.15 -12.84
N PRO A 100 -10.30 -2.36 -14.06
CA PRO A 100 -9.58 -1.33 -14.81
C PRO A 100 -10.51 -0.31 -15.50
N TYR A 101 -11.83 -0.55 -15.49
CA TYR A 101 -12.85 0.34 -16.07
C TYR A 101 -13.78 0.95 -15.01
N GLY A 102 -13.43 0.79 -13.73
CA GLY A 102 -14.19 1.34 -12.61
C GLY A 102 -14.21 2.87 -12.59
N ALA A 103 -15.26 3.45 -11.99
CA ALA A 103 -15.35 4.89 -11.82
C ALA A 103 -14.64 5.36 -10.55
N SER A 104 -13.78 6.38 -10.69
CA SER A 104 -13.13 7.09 -9.58
C SER A 104 -12.56 6.12 -8.51
N PRO A 105 -13.01 6.05 -7.23
CA PRO A 105 -12.30 5.26 -6.22
C PRO A 105 -12.38 3.74 -6.43
N GLN A 106 -13.28 3.28 -7.31
CA GLN A 106 -13.43 1.86 -7.66
C GLN A 106 -12.27 1.34 -8.52
N LEU A 107 -11.59 2.25 -9.22
CA LEU A 107 -10.45 1.92 -10.05
C LEU A 107 -9.25 1.54 -9.16
N CYS A 108 -8.66 0.38 -9.40
CA CYS A 108 -7.51 -0.13 -8.65
C CYS A 108 -7.74 -0.18 -7.12
N ALA A 109 -9.00 -0.40 -6.71
CA ALA A 109 -9.43 -0.44 -5.32
C ALA A 109 -8.67 -1.50 -4.49
N GLU A 110 -8.18 -2.54 -5.14
CA GLU A 110 -7.42 -3.63 -4.53
C GLU A 110 -6.04 -3.20 -4.02
N VAL A 111 -5.46 -2.10 -4.55
CA VAL A 111 -4.22 -1.52 -4.01
C VAL A 111 -4.56 -0.67 -2.78
N PRO A 112 -4.01 -0.95 -1.60
CA PRO A 112 -4.35 -0.21 -0.38
C PRO A 112 -3.93 1.26 -0.43
N ILE A 113 -4.78 2.13 0.11
CA ILE A 113 -4.43 3.52 0.37
C ILE A 113 -3.50 3.58 1.58
N GLN A 114 -2.36 4.24 1.38
CA GLN A 114 -1.39 4.53 2.44
C GLN A 114 -1.72 5.86 3.10
N LYS A 115 -1.58 5.92 4.43
CA LYS A 115 -1.89 7.13 5.21
C LYS A 115 -0.94 8.28 4.89
N TYR A 116 0.34 7.96 4.66
CA TYR A 116 1.37 8.92 4.34
C TYR A 116 2.53 8.24 3.60
N CYS A 117 3.29 9.04 2.87
CA CYS A 117 4.61 8.69 2.41
C CYS A 117 5.63 9.18 3.44
N PRO A 118 6.42 8.29 4.07
CA PRO A 118 7.49 8.73 4.96
C PRO A 118 8.50 9.59 4.18
N VAL A 119 9.00 10.63 4.83
CA VAL A 119 9.92 11.62 4.26
C VAL A 119 11.38 11.29 4.53
#